data_AF-A0A928YKV3-F1
#
_entry.id   AF-A0A928YKV3-F1
#
_cell.length_a   1.000
_cell.length_b   1.000
_cell.length_c   1.000
_cell.angle_alpha   90.00
_cell.angle_beta   90.00
_cell.angle_gamma   90.00
#
_symmetry.space_group_name_H-M   'P 1'
#
loop_
_entity.id
_entity.type
_entity.pdbx_description
1 polymer ?
#
loop_
_entity_poly.entity_id
_entity_poly.type
_entity_poly.pdbx_seq_one_letter_code
_entity_poly.pdbx_strand_id
1 'polypeptide(L)'
;MSNFIKSISEDVVFFSYRDLKLLPSAKSLYVWDLDKTYLDTRFENIRSLLKTAFENSKDKANVPGTKTLLQSLDTKDDDSTAIFFITASPPQMEEKIFRKLRLDGIRPWGIFFKNNLKNIFPPSRWRRLTQHVGYKLQALLHLHLLGDSKILSQFLWGDDSEMDAVIYSLYSDICSHRLKGEMLEAVLKHFHISAQCKAIMDLQEKIIAADPVKRIYINLEEGTDVEYYQKFGSRVLPTYTSFQSAIDCFKKDKITLRDLVKVGQDLRDNYLFSKEAAEKSLLDLATRQVLDQNTYKAVVPSFKKAELISELFEIEYSADPVFVEENQREEDKEVFEIDYFNDYR
;
A
#
# COMPACT_ATOMS: atom_id res chain seq x y z
N MET A 1 -23.91 10.55 -11.83
CA MET A 1 -23.18 10.35 -13.11
C MET A 1 -21.96 11.26 -13.11
N SER A 2 -20.78 10.71 -12.82
CA SER A 2 -19.50 11.37 -13.14
C SER A 2 -18.58 10.29 -13.72
N ASN A 3 -18.89 9.84 -14.93
CA ASN A 3 -17.99 8.97 -15.67
C ASN A 3 -16.96 9.87 -16.32
N PHE A 4 -15.75 9.92 -15.78
CA PHE A 4 -14.64 10.54 -16.48
C PHE A 4 -13.61 9.45 -16.78
N ILE A 5 -13.85 8.78 -17.91
CA ILE A 5 -12.98 7.79 -18.57
C ILE A 5 -13.02 6.39 -17.95
N LYS A 6 -13.54 5.45 -18.75
CA LYS A 6 -13.33 4.01 -18.61
C LYS A 6 -12.28 3.60 -19.64
N SER A 7 -11.07 3.27 -19.22
CA SER A 7 -10.10 2.61 -20.10
C SER A 7 -10.10 1.12 -19.78
N ILE A 8 -10.30 0.30 -20.82
CA ILE A 8 -10.21 -1.15 -20.73
C ILE A 8 -8.91 -1.54 -21.41
N SER A 9 -7.95 -2.02 -20.64
CA SER A 9 -6.93 -2.92 -21.18
C SER A 9 -7.39 -4.34 -20.86
N GLU A 10 -6.98 -5.32 -21.67
CA GLU A 10 -7.55 -6.68 -21.70
C GLU A 10 -8.06 -7.23 -20.34
N ASP A 11 -7.22 -7.17 -19.31
CA ASP A 11 -7.49 -7.73 -17.98
C ASP A 11 -7.73 -6.68 -16.87
N VAL A 12 -7.59 -5.39 -17.19
CA VAL A 12 -7.69 -4.28 -16.23
C VAL A 12 -8.71 -3.25 -16.72
N VAL A 13 -9.73 -2.97 -15.91
CA VAL A 13 -10.67 -1.86 -16.12
C VAL A 13 -10.37 -0.75 -15.14
N PHE A 14 -10.11 0.44 -15.66
CA PHE A 14 -9.85 1.62 -14.84
C PHE A 14 -11.04 2.59 -14.88
N PHE A 15 -11.40 3.12 -13.72
CA PHE A 15 -12.38 4.18 -13.56
C PHE A 15 -11.70 5.37 -12.88
N SER A 16 -11.84 6.57 -13.45
CA SER A 16 -11.37 7.80 -12.83
C SER A 16 -12.52 8.67 -12.33
N TYR A 17 -12.25 9.37 -11.22
CA TYR A 17 -13.19 10.25 -10.52
C TYR A 17 -12.71 11.70 -10.43
N ARG A 18 -11.54 12.02 -11.01
CA ARG A 18 -10.93 13.36 -11.06
C ARG A 18 -10.34 13.60 -12.45
N ASP A 19 -9.96 14.84 -12.76
CA ASP A 19 -9.27 15.13 -14.02
C ASP A 19 -7.82 14.66 -13.96
N LEU A 20 -7.50 13.59 -14.71
CA LEU A 20 -6.16 12.99 -14.75
C LEU A 20 -5.10 13.92 -15.33
N LYS A 21 -5.48 14.99 -16.04
CA LYS A 21 -4.52 16.01 -16.49
C LYS A 21 -3.81 16.73 -15.34
N LEU A 22 -4.41 16.68 -14.14
CA LEU A 22 -3.83 17.25 -12.92
C LEU A 22 -2.86 16.28 -12.23
N LEU A 23 -2.87 14.99 -12.59
CA LEU A 23 -2.07 13.97 -11.91
C LEU A 23 -0.56 14.28 -11.94
N PRO A 24 0.03 14.78 -13.05
CA PRO A 24 1.44 15.14 -13.07
C PRO A 24 1.85 16.28 -12.11
N SER A 25 0.89 17.01 -11.53
CA SER A 25 1.17 18.02 -10.50
C SER A 25 1.14 17.48 -9.07
N ALA A 26 0.70 16.23 -8.87
CA ALA A 26 0.79 15.58 -7.57
C ALA A 26 2.27 15.42 -7.15
N LYS A 27 2.56 15.52 -5.87
CA LYS A 27 3.90 15.27 -5.30
C LYS A 27 4.05 13.83 -4.83
N SER A 28 2.99 13.28 -4.23
CA SER A 28 2.96 11.92 -3.72
C SER A 28 1.76 11.17 -4.29
N LEU A 29 2.00 9.91 -4.65
CA LEU A 29 0.98 9.00 -5.15
C LEU A 29 0.87 7.82 -4.18
N TYR A 30 -0.33 7.62 -3.66
CA TYR A 30 -0.66 6.58 -2.69
C TYR A 30 -1.50 5.51 -3.40
N VAL A 31 -0.97 4.29 -3.52
CA VAL A 31 -1.71 3.15 -4.10
C VAL A 31 -2.07 2.18 -2.99
N TRP A 32 -3.33 1.80 -2.94
CA TRP A 32 -3.86 0.86 -1.95
C TRP A 32 -4.44 -0.36 -2.63
N ASP A 33 -4.03 -1.55 -2.20
CA ASP A 33 -4.89 -2.71 -2.41
C ASP A 33 -6.18 -2.52 -1.60
N LEU A 34 -7.31 -2.88 -2.19
CA LEU A 34 -8.62 -2.67 -1.57
C LEU A 34 -9.02 -3.86 -0.70
N ASP A 35 -8.90 -5.05 -1.26
CA ASP A 35 -9.37 -6.29 -0.64
C ASP A 35 -8.36 -6.69 0.43
N LYS A 36 -8.82 -7.01 1.65
CA LYS A 36 -7.99 -7.36 2.83
C LYS A 36 -7.01 -6.31 3.36
N THR A 37 -6.68 -5.30 2.58
CA THR A 37 -5.81 -4.19 2.97
C THR A 37 -6.62 -2.97 3.46
N TYR A 38 -7.72 -2.62 2.78
CA TYR A 38 -8.62 -1.54 3.21
C TYR A 38 -9.97 -2.06 3.72
N LEU A 39 -10.50 -3.12 3.11
CA LEU A 39 -11.76 -3.78 3.49
C LEU A 39 -11.48 -5.14 4.18
N ASP A 40 -12.15 -5.38 5.30
CA ASP A 40 -12.05 -6.63 6.06
C ASP A 40 -12.84 -7.78 5.37
N THR A 41 -12.22 -8.96 5.27
CA THR A 41 -12.72 -10.17 4.60
C THR A 41 -13.96 -10.80 5.21
N ARG A 42 -14.32 -10.47 6.47
CA ARG A 42 -15.49 -11.06 7.14
C ARG A 42 -16.84 -10.72 6.46
N PHE A 43 -16.82 -9.88 5.43
CA PHE A 43 -17.99 -9.41 4.69
C PHE A 43 -17.84 -9.58 3.17
N GLU A 44 -17.50 -10.78 2.70
CA GLU A 44 -17.47 -11.12 1.25
C GLU A 44 -18.80 -10.87 0.52
N ASN A 45 -19.90 -10.63 1.23
CA ASN A 45 -21.14 -10.13 0.66
C ASN A 45 -21.20 -8.59 0.74
N ILE A 46 -20.86 -7.89 -0.34
CA ILE A 46 -20.95 -6.41 -0.37
C ILE A 46 -22.38 -5.87 -0.11
N ARG A 47 -23.44 -6.70 -0.25
CA ARG A 47 -24.79 -6.36 0.27
C ARG A 47 -24.82 -6.22 1.79
N SER A 48 -24.13 -7.10 2.52
CA SER A 48 -23.93 -6.91 3.96
C SER A 48 -22.99 -5.75 4.23
N LEU A 49 -21.97 -5.47 3.40
CA LEU A 49 -21.07 -4.32 3.60
C LEU A 49 -21.81 -2.95 3.61
N LEU A 50 -22.72 -2.71 2.66
CA LEU A 50 -23.55 -1.50 2.67
C LEU A 50 -24.57 -1.53 3.83
N LYS A 51 -25.20 -2.68 4.10
CA LYS A 51 -26.17 -2.82 5.19
C LYS A 51 -25.52 -2.57 6.57
N THR A 52 -24.35 -3.14 6.83
CA THR A 52 -23.52 -2.93 8.03
C THR A 52 -23.07 -1.47 8.16
N ALA A 53 -22.74 -0.80 7.05
CA ALA A 53 -22.39 0.63 7.07
C ALA A 53 -23.59 1.52 7.47
N PHE A 54 -24.82 1.11 7.15
CA PHE A 54 -26.06 1.79 7.61
C PHE A 54 -26.48 1.34 9.02
N GLU A 55 -26.19 0.10 9.42
CA GLU A 55 -26.49 -0.47 10.74
C GLU A 55 -25.39 -0.12 11.76
N ASN A 56 -25.25 1.16 12.10
CA ASN A 56 -24.56 1.74 13.28
C ASN A 56 -23.17 1.20 13.70
N SER A 57 -22.52 0.37 12.90
CA SER A 57 -21.21 -0.24 13.14
C SER A 57 -20.22 0.25 12.09
N LYS A 58 -20.17 1.59 11.94
CA LYS A 58 -19.57 2.36 10.83
C LYS A 58 -18.13 1.99 10.47
N ASP A 59 -17.43 1.25 11.33
CA ASP A 59 -15.99 1.00 11.23
C ASP A 59 -15.63 -0.50 11.17
N LYS A 60 -16.61 -1.42 11.30
CA LYS A 60 -16.35 -2.88 11.36
C LYS A 60 -16.06 -3.55 10.01
N ALA A 61 -16.17 -2.82 8.90
CA ALA A 61 -15.91 -3.34 7.56
C ALA A 61 -14.52 -2.98 7.02
N ASN A 62 -13.76 -2.16 7.74
CA ASN A 62 -12.42 -1.73 7.34
C ASN A 62 -11.36 -2.43 8.18
N VAL A 63 -10.17 -2.62 7.61
CA VAL A 63 -9.00 -2.99 8.40
C VAL A 63 -8.76 -1.89 9.44
N PRO A 64 -8.55 -2.24 10.73
CA PRO A 64 -8.47 -1.26 11.82
C PRO A 64 -7.55 -0.07 11.52
N GLY A 65 -8.05 1.15 11.70
CA GLY A 65 -7.29 2.41 11.56
C GLY A 65 -6.91 2.82 10.13
N THR A 66 -7.11 1.97 9.12
CA THR A 66 -6.75 2.29 7.72
C THR A 66 -7.57 3.44 7.13
N LYS A 67 -8.85 3.53 7.49
CA LYS A 67 -9.73 4.65 7.12
C LYS A 67 -9.18 5.98 7.62
N THR A 68 -8.82 6.05 8.90
CA THR A 68 -8.29 7.27 9.52
C THR A 68 -6.91 7.63 8.98
N LEU A 69 -6.06 6.62 8.73
CA LEU A 69 -4.78 6.83 8.07
C LEU A 69 -4.96 7.38 6.65
N LEU A 70 -5.85 6.80 5.86
CA LEU A 70 -6.07 7.26 4.49
C LEU A 70 -6.69 8.66 4.43
N GLN A 71 -7.61 8.98 5.34
CA GLN A 71 -8.12 10.34 5.50
C GLN A 71 -7.04 11.35 5.91
N SER A 72 -5.99 10.89 6.61
CA SER A 72 -4.86 11.71 7.02
C SER A 72 -3.88 11.96 5.87
N LEU A 73 -3.76 10.99 4.96
CA LEU A 73 -2.99 11.12 3.72
C LEU A 73 -3.71 11.96 2.66
N ASP A 74 -5.05 11.96 2.66
CA ASP A 74 -5.88 12.79 1.77
C ASP A 74 -5.88 14.25 2.25
N THR A 75 -4.92 15.03 1.76
CA THR A 75 -4.88 16.49 1.97
C THR A 75 -6.02 17.12 1.17
N LYS A 76 -7.20 17.21 1.80
CA LYS A 76 -8.47 17.61 1.16
C LYS A 76 -8.42 18.92 0.36
N ASP A 77 -7.44 19.78 0.64
CA ASP A 77 -7.29 21.12 0.10
C ASP A 77 -6.07 21.29 -0.84
N ASP A 78 -5.30 20.21 -1.10
CA ASP A 78 -4.09 20.27 -1.94
C ASP A 78 -4.06 19.09 -2.93
N ASP A 79 -4.04 19.39 -4.23
CA ASP A 79 -3.88 18.42 -5.31
C ASP A 79 -2.46 17.80 -5.34
N SER A 80 -1.61 18.11 -4.35
CA SER A 80 -0.30 17.48 -4.16
C SER A 80 -0.36 16.00 -3.79
N THR A 81 -1.53 15.44 -3.47
CA THR A 81 -1.69 14.01 -3.19
C THR A 81 -2.70 13.33 -4.11
N ALA A 82 -2.31 12.16 -4.61
CA ALA A 82 -3.17 11.34 -5.47
C ALA A 82 -3.35 9.95 -4.88
N ILE A 83 -4.60 9.58 -4.57
CA ILE A 83 -4.96 8.28 -4.01
C ILE A 83 -5.60 7.41 -5.08
N PHE A 84 -5.04 6.22 -5.31
CA PHE A 84 -5.57 5.20 -6.20
C PHE A 84 -5.80 3.90 -5.45
N PHE A 85 -6.76 3.11 -5.91
CA PHE A 85 -6.93 1.74 -5.43
C PHE A 85 -6.79 0.73 -6.57
N ILE A 86 -6.36 -0.47 -6.21
CA ILE A 86 -6.37 -1.65 -7.06
C ILE A 86 -7.23 -2.70 -6.33
N THR A 87 -8.12 -3.39 -7.05
CA THR A 87 -8.96 -4.44 -6.47
C THR A 87 -9.13 -5.63 -7.41
N ALA A 88 -9.21 -6.84 -6.85
CA ALA A 88 -9.55 -8.04 -7.59
C ALA A 88 -11.06 -8.16 -7.87
N SER A 89 -11.88 -7.30 -7.25
CA SER A 89 -13.31 -7.20 -7.48
C SER A 89 -13.63 -6.91 -8.95
N PRO A 90 -14.76 -7.42 -9.47
CA PRO A 90 -15.11 -7.23 -10.86
C PRO A 90 -15.69 -5.82 -11.11
N PRO A 91 -15.62 -5.25 -12.33
CA PRO A 91 -15.95 -3.85 -12.62
C PRO A 91 -17.39 -3.46 -12.31
N GLN A 92 -18.31 -4.42 -12.24
CA GLN A 92 -19.73 -4.23 -11.88
C GLN A 92 -19.89 -3.77 -10.42
N MET A 93 -18.83 -3.85 -9.62
CA MET A 93 -18.81 -3.44 -8.22
C MET A 93 -18.40 -1.99 -8.00
N GLU A 94 -18.00 -1.29 -9.06
CA GLU A 94 -17.45 0.06 -9.01
C GLU A 94 -18.33 1.02 -8.20
N GLU A 95 -19.60 1.19 -8.58
CA GLU A 95 -20.48 2.15 -7.92
C GLU A 95 -20.63 1.89 -6.40
N LYS A 96 -20.64 0.62 -5.99
CA LYS A 96 -20.76 0.24 -4.58
C LYS A 96 -19.49 0.56 -3.79
N ILE A 97 -18.34 0.21 -4.35
CA ILE A 97 -17.03 0.49 -3.75
C ILE A 97 -16.80 2.00 -3.67
N PHE A 98 -17.04 2.73 -4.77
CA PHE A 98 -16.90 4.17 -4.80
C PHE A 98 -17.83 4.85 -3.79
N ARG A 99 -19.10 4.39 -3.68
CA ARG A 99 -20.03 4.90 -2.67
C ARG A 99 -19.54 4.65 -1.24
N LYS A 100 -18.96 3.48 -0.94
CA LYS A 100 -18.38 3.19 0.38
C LYS A 100 -17.23 4.15 0.69
N LEU A 101 -16.26 4.29 -0.21
CA LEU A 101 -15.13 5.21 -0.04
C LEU A 101 -15.60 6.65 0.20
N ARG A 102 -16.64 7.09 -0.52
CA ARG A 102 -17.26 8.41 -0.31
C ARG A 102 -17.93 8.56 1.05
N LEU A 103 -18.61 7.52 1.55
CA LEU A 103 -19.19 7.51 2.90
C LEU A 103 -18.11 7.56 3.98
N ASP A 104 -16.95 6.97 3.70
CA ASP A 104 -15.76 7.06 4.55
C ASP A 104 -15.00 8.38 4.38
N GLY A 105 -15.50 9.32 3.56
CA GLY A 105 -14.88 10.62 3.36
C GLY A 105 -13.60 10.60 2.51
N ILE A 106 -13.30 9.48 1.84
CA ILE A 106 -12.14 9.31 0.95
C ILE A 106 -12.53 9.68 -0.48
N ARG A 107 -11.65 10.41 -1.16
CA ARG A 107 -11.88 10.90 -2.53
C ARG A 107 -10.78 10.38 -3.48
N PRO A 108 -10.85 9.12 -3.93
CA PRO A 108 -9.83 8.59 -4.82
C PRO A 108 -9.82 9.31 -6.17
N TRP A 109 -8.66 9.33 -6.82
CA TRP A 109 -8.49 9.79 -8.20
C TRP A 109 -8.97 8.74 -9.20
N GLY A 110 -8.81 7.47 -8.87
CA GLY A 110 -9.30 6.37 -9.67
C GLY A 110 -9.14 5.01 -8.99
N ILE A 111 -9.77 4.01 -9.56
CA ILE A 111 -9.73 2.62 -9.09
C ILE A 111 -9.54 1.70 -10.29
N PHE A 112 -8.62 0.74 -10.15
CA PHE A 112 -8.41 -0.35 -11.10
C PHE A 112 -9.15 -1.61 -10.62
N PHE A 113 -9.88 -2.25 -11.53
CA PHE A 113 -10.66 -3.47 -11.31
C PHE A 113 -10.19 -4.59 -12.24
N LYS A 114 -10.24 -5.83 -11.74
CA LYS A 114 -9.91 -7.02 -12.53
C LYS A 114 -11.04 -7.37 -13.49
N ASN A 115 -10.73 -7.48 -14.78
CA ASN A 115 -11.70 -7.86 -15.80
C ASN A 115 -11.92 -9.37 -15.85
N ASN A 116 -12.76 -9.90 -14.96
CA ASN A 116 -13.01 -11.35 -14.85
C ASN A 116 -13.81 -11.98 -16.02
N LEU A 117 -14.23 -11.20 -17.02
CA LEU A 117 -15.12 -11.65 -18.11
C LEU A 117 -14.48 -12.67 -19.07
N LYS A 118 -13.16 -12.91 -19.02
CA LYS A 118 -12.46 -13.88 -19.88
C LYS A 118 -12.34 -15.29 -19.29
N ASN A 119 -12.60 -15.50 -17.98
CA ASN A 119 -12.44 -16.81 -17.33
C ASN A 119 -13.80 -17.49 -17.07
N ILE A 120 -14.32 -18.21 -18.07
CA ILE A 120 -15.58 -18.98 -18.00
C ILE A 120 -15.43 -20.23 -17.10
N PHE A 121 -14.21 -20.64 -16.75
CA PHE A 121 -13.93 -21.79 -15.87
C PHE A 121 -13.15 -21.38 -14.62
N PRO A 122 -13.47 -21.93 -13.43
CA PRO A 122 -12.76 -21.60 -12.20
C PRO A 122 -11.29 -22.06 -12.29
N PRO A 123 -10.32 -21.16 -12.20
CA PRO A 123 -8.91 -21.54 -12.19
C PRO A 123 -8.54 -22.27 -10.89
N SER A 124 -7.54 -23.15 -10.94
CA SER A 124 -6.96 -23.76 -9.74
C SER A 124 -6.41 -22.69 -8.78
N ARG A 125 -6.27 -23.01 -7.48
CA ARG A 125 -5.76 -22.07 -6.44
C ARG A 125 -4.44 -21.40 -6.86
N TRP A 126 -3.54 -22.18 -7.45
CA TRP A 126 -2.25 -21.71 -7.98
C TRP A 126 -2.41 -20.75 -9.16
N ARG A 127 -3.26 -21.10 -10.14
CA ARG A 127 -3.55 -20.24 -11.29
C ARG A 127 -4.32 -18.97 -10.88
N ARG A 128 -5.07 -19.01 -9.78
CA ARG A 128 -5.71 -17.82 -9.21
C ARG A 128 -4.64 -16.86 -8.70
N LEU A 129 -3.74 -17.28 -7.81
CA LEU A 129 -2.67 -16.44 -7.26
C LEU A 129 -1.85 -15.76 -8.36
N THR A 130 -1.44 -16.51 -9.39
CA THR A 130 -0.64 -15.97 -10.50
C THR A 130 -1.40 -14.95 -11.36
N GLN A 131 -2.73 -15.07 -11.46
CA GLN A 131 -3.57 -14.06 -12.09
C GLN A 131 -3.67 -12.75 -11.29
N HIS A 132 -3.49 -12.79 -9.96
CA HIS A 132 -3.46 -11.56 -9.15
C HIS A 132 -2.17 -10.78 -9.41
N VAL A 133 -1.03 -11.47 -9.52
CA VAL A 133 0.28 -10.87 -9.83
C VAL A 133 0.25 -10.12 -11.16
N GLY A 134 -0.15 -10.79 -12.25
CA GLY A 134 -0.18 -10.17 -13.59
C GLY A 134 -1.13 -8.97 -13.68
N TYR A 135 -2.31 -9.09 -13.09
CA TYR A 135 -3.31 -8.02 -13.07
C TYR A 135 -2.83 -6.77 -12.30
N LYS A 136 -2.37 -6.94 -11.06
CA LYS A 136 -1.91 -5.80 -10.22
C LYS A 136 -0.69 -5.13 -10.86
N LEU A 137 0.24 -5.92 -11.39
CA LEU A 137 1.41 -5.39 -12.08
C LEU A 137 1.03 -4.56 -13.31
N GLN A 138 0.13 -5.06 -14.15
CA GLN A 138 -0.36 -4.30 -15.31
C GLN A 138 -1.08 -3.01 -14.89
N ALA A 139 -1.89 -3.05 -13.83
CA ALA A 139 -2.57 -1.87 -13.29
C ALA A 139 -1.56 -0.80 -12.79
N LEU A 140 -0.52 -1.20 -12.06
CA LEU A 140 0.54 -0.30 -11.58
C LEU A 140 1.32 0.35 -12.73
N LEU A 141 1.66 -0.41 -13.77
CA LEU A 141 2.36 0.11 -14.95
C LEU A 141 1.48 1.09 -15.74
N HIS A 142 0.17 0.80 -15.88
CA HIS A 142 -0.76 1.77 -16.46
C HIS A 142 -0.85 3.05 -15.62
N LEU A 143 -0.94 2.93 -14.29
CA LEU A 143 -0.97 4.08 -13.39
C LEU A 143 0.31 4.93 -13.50
N HIS A 144 1.47 4.28 -13.60
CA HIS A 144 2.74 4.95 -13.82
C HIS A 144 2.72 5.84 -15.07
N LEU A 145 2.23 5.31 -16.19
CA LEU A 145 2.14 6.04 -17.45
C LEU A 145 1.11 7.17 -17.41
N LEU A 146 0.03 7.03 -16.63
CA LEU A 146 -0.93 8.14 -16.41
C LEU A 146 -0.28 9.34 -15.71
N GLY A 147 0.75 9.10 -14.89
CA GLY A 147 1.55 10.14 -14.23
C GLY A 147 2.60 10.80 -15.15
N ASP A 148 2.58 10.54 -16.46
CA ASP A 148 3.53 11.05 -17.46
C ASP A 148 4.99 10.63 -17.19
N SER A 149 5.20 9.51 -16.49
CA SER A 149 6.53 9.01 -16.10
C SER A 149 7.44 10.03 -15.40
N LYS A 150 6.88 11.15 -14.92
CA LYS A 150 7.58 12.03 -13.99
C LYS A 150 7.67 11.31 -12.65
N ILE A 151 8.77 11.54 -11.94
CA ILE A 151 9.09 10.85 -10.68
C ILE A 151 8.11 11.30 -9.60
N LEU A 152 6.90 10.73 -9.63
CA LEU A 152 5.95 10.77 -8.52
C LEU A 152 6.47 9.80 -7.48
N SER A 153 6.66 10.29 -6.25
CA SER A 153 7.01 9.41 -5.13
C SER A 153 5.80 8.53 -4.81
N GLN A 154 5.93 7.23 -5.09
CA GLN A 154 4.87 6.26 -4.89
C GLN A 154 5.04 5.52 -3.56
N PHE A 155 3.94 5.39 -2.84
CA PHE A 155 3.83 4.63 -1.61
C PHE A 155 2.70 3.61 -1.81
N LEU A 156 3.00 2.35 -1.55
CA LEU A 156 2.16 1.22 -1.92
C LEU A 156 1.72 0.47 -0.67
N TRP A 157 0.42 0.23 -0.49
CA TRP A 157 -0.13 -0.55 0.62
C TRP A 157 -0.72 -1.86 0.10
N GLY A 158 -0.38 -2.94 0.79
CA GLY A 158 -0.90 -4.28 0.52
C GLY A 158 -0.91 -5.13 1.79
N ASP A 159 -1.12 -6.42 1.60
CA ASP A 159 -1.12 -7.43 2.66
C ASP A 159 -0.29 -8.66 2.30
N ASP A 160 -0.11 -9.55 3.28
CA ASP A 160 0.65 -10.80 3.16
C ASP A 160 -0.17 -12.00 2.68
N SER A 161 -1.46 -11.80 2.39
CA SER A 161 -2.33 -12.88 1.94
C SER A 161 -2.28 -13.13 0.43
N GLU A 162 -1.90 -12.10 -0.33
CA GLU A 162 -1.49 -12.21 -1.73
C GLU A 162 0.05 -12.12 -1.86
N MET A 163 0.54 -11.68 -3.02
CA MET A 163 1.98 -11.55 -3.31
C MET A 163 2.39 -10.08 -3.38
N ASP A 164 1.80 -9.19 -2.58
CA ASP A 164 1.92 -7.74 -2.76
C ASP A 164 3.35 -7.24 -2.62
N ALA A 165 4.12 -7.77 -1.66
CA ALA A 165 5.54 -7.44 -1.53
C ALA A 165 6.32 -7.77 -2.82
N VAL A 166 6.03 -8.92 -3.44
CA VAL A 166 6.65 -9.34 -4.70
C VAL A 166 6.17 -8.47 -5.86
N ILE A 167 4.86 -8.22 -5.96
CA ILE A 167 4.24 -7.42 -7.04
C ILE A 167 4.81 -6.01 -7.03
N TYR A 168 4.84 -5.36 -5.88
CA TYR A 168 5.31 -3.99 -5.74
C TYR A 168 6.82 -3.85 -5.95
N SER A 169 7.60 -4.84 -5.51
CA SER A 169 9.04 -4.87 -5.79
C SER A 169 9.31 -5.12 -7.27
N LEU A 170 8.62 -6.08 -7.90
CA LEU A 170 8.72 -6.38 -9.32
C LEU A 170 8.31 -5.17 -10.19
N TYR A 171 7.23 -4.48 -9.80
CA TYR A 171 6.81 -3.23 -10.42
C TYR A 171 7.92 -2.16 -10.39
N SER A 172 8.59 -1.99 -9.25
CA SER A 172 9.72 -1.07 -9.13
C SER A 172 10.89 -1.46 -10.04
N ASP A 173 11.26 -2.74 -10.06
CA ASP A 173 12.37 -3.26 -10.88
C ASP A 173 12.10 -3.14 -12.38
N ILE A 174 10.83 -3.27 -12.78
CA ILE A 174 10.37 -3.02 -14.15
C ILE A 174 10.47 -1.52 -14.49
N CYS A 175 10.00 -0.63 -13.62
CA CYS A 175 10.04 0.83 -13.89
C CYS A 175 11.47 1.37 -13.94
N SER A 176 12.36 0.84 -13.11
CA SER A 176 13.78 1.20 -13.07
C SER A 176 14.63 0.50 -14.14
N HIS A 177 14.03 -0.36 -14.96
CA HIS A 177 14.69 -1.16 -16.01
C HIS A 177 15.79 -2.10 -15.48
N ARG A 178 15.73 -2.49 -14.20
CA ARG A 178 16.58 -3.55 -13.63
C ARG A 178 16.24 -4.92 -14.23
N LEU A 179 14.95 -5.16 -14.48
CA LEU A 179 14.46 -6.32 -15.21
C LEU A 179 13.91 -5.90 -16.57
N LYS A 180 14.51 -6.34 -17.67
CA LYS A 180 14.05 -6.02 -19.04
C LYS A 180 14.33 -7.16 -20.02
N GLY A 181 13.67 -7.12 -21.19
CA GLY A 181 13.90 -8.09 -22.27
C GLY A 181 13.67 -9.54 -21.83
N GLU A 182 14.58 -10.44 -22.19
CA GLU A 182 14.48 -11.88 -21.90
C GLU A 182 14.42 -12.18 -20.40
N MET A 183 15.12 -11.42 -19.56
CA MET A 183 15.12 -11.60 -18.11
C MET A 183 13.74 -11.30 -17.52
N LEU A 184 13.12 -10.18 -17.94
CA LEU A 184 11.76 -9.86 -17.53
C LEU A 184 10.78 -10.93 -17.98
N GLU A 185 10.89 -11.38 -19.24
CA GLU A 185 10.04 -12.46 -19.76
C GLU A 185 10.19 -13.75 -18.95
N ALA A 186 11.41 -14.12 -18.56
CA ALA A 186 11.68 -15.30 -17.74
C ALA A 186 11.07 -15.19 -16.33
N VAL A 187 11.20 -14.02 -15.68
CA VAL A 187 10.59 -13.75 -14.37
C VAL A 187 9.06 -13.80 -14.46
N LEU A 188 8.45 -13.17 -15.47
CA LEU A 188 7.00 -13.21 -15.68
C LEU A 188 6.50 -14.63 -15.92
N LYS A 189 7.24 -15.45 -16.68
CA LYS A 189 6.93 -16.88 -16.88
C LYS A 189 7.06 -17.69 -15.59
N HIS A 190 8.06 -17.40 -14.77
CA HIS A 190 8.25 -18.05 -13.45
C HIS A 190 7.05 -17.81 -12.54
N PHE A 191 6.51 -16.59 -12.51
CA PHE A 191 5.25 -16.27 -11.82
C PHE A 191 3.98 -16.71 -12.58
N HIS A 192 4.11 -17.50 -13.65
CA HIS A 192 3.02 -17.98 -14.50
C HIS A 192 2.13 -16.86 -15.10
N ILE A 193 2.69 -15.69 -15.37
CA ILE A 193 2.04 -14.53 -15.99
C ILE A 193 2.18 -14.61 -17.52
N SER A 194 1.59 -15.63 -18.13
CA SER A 194 1.75 -15.82 -19.59
C SER A 194 0.81 -14.93 -20.41
N ALA A 195 -0.40 -14.67 -19.92
CA ALA A 195 -1.41 -13.91 -20.68
C ALA A 195 -1.07 -12.42 -20.76
N GLN A 196 -0.56 -11.84 -19.68
CA GLN A 196 -0.23 -10.41 -19.58
C GLN A 196 1.22 -10.10 -19.96
N CYS A 197 2.06 -11.11 -20.26
CA CYS A 197 3.50 -10.93 -20.48
C CYS A 197 3.80 -9.84 -21.52
N LYS A 198 3.22 -9.98 -22.72
CA LYS A 198 3.40 -9.02 -23.80
C LYS A 198 2.93 -7.61 -23.40
N ALA A 199 1.75 -7.50 -22.78
CA ALA A 199 1.22 -6.21 -22.37
C ALA A 199 2.13 -5.51 -21.34
N ILE A 200 2.70 -6.26 -20.39
CA ILE A 200 3.65 -5.73 -19.41
C ILE A 200 4.93 -5.24 -20.07
N MET A 201 5.49 -6.03 -21.01
CA MET A 201 6.69 -5.62 -21.75
C MET A 201 6.43 -4.39 -22.63
N ASP A 202 5.32 -4.35 -23.37
CA ASP A 202 4.90 -3.20 -24.18
C ASP A 202 4.65 -1.94 -23.33
N LEU A 203 4.26 -2.10 -22.05
CA LEU A 203 4.13 -0.99 -21.11
C LEU A 203 5.49 -0.50 -20.62
N GLN A 204 6.41 -1.42 -20.28
CA GLN A 204 7.77 -1.06 -19.86
C GLN A 204 8.49 -0.23 -20.93
N GLU A 205 8.34 -0.55 -22.21
CA GLU A 205 8.99 0.19 -23.31
C GLU A 205 8.61 1.68 -23.36
N LYS A 206 7.47 2.06 -22.76
CA LYS A 206 6.98 3.44 -22.70
C LYS A 206 7.44 4.18 -21.45
N ILE A 207 8.03 3.47 -20.49
CA ILE A 207 8.45 4.02 -19.21
C ILE A 207 9.86 4.60 -19.36
N ILE A 208 10.03 5.81 -18.84
CA ILE A 208 11.35 6.40 -18.64
C ILE A 208 11.96 5.74 -17.40
N ALA A 209 13.14 5.13 -17.56
CA ALA A 209 13.79 4.38 -16.49
C ALA A 209 14.01 5.25 -15.24
N ALA A 210 13.28 4.95 -14.18
CA ALA A 210 13.39 5.56 -12.86
C ALA A 210 12.74 4.65 -11.82
N ASP A 211 13.18 4.71 -10.57
CA ASP A 211 12.50 4.01 -9.48
C ASP A 211 11.45 4.91 -8.83
N PRO A 212 10.14 4.66 -9.05
CA PRO A 212 9.10 5.51 -8.50
C PRO A 212 8.76 5.16 -7.05
N VAL A 213 9.16 3.98 -6.55
CA VAL A 213 8.65 3.42 -5.29
C VAL A 213 9.51 3.86 -4.12
N LYS A 214 8.95 4.67 -3.22
CA LYS A 214 9.62 5.16 -2.01
C LYS A 214 9.35 4.31 -0.78
N ARG A 215 8.20 3.65 -0.72
CA ARG A 215 7.82 2.79 0.41
C ARG A 215 6.76 1.79 0.01
N ILE A 216 6.88 0.59 0.56
CA ILE A 216 5.87 -0.47 0.46
C ILE A 216 5.48 -0.86 1.88
N TYR A 217 4.20 -0.79 2.21
CA TYR A 217 3.65 -1.22 3.49
C TYR A 217 2.90 -2.53 3.28
N ILE A 218 3.27 -3.57 4.02
CA ILE A 218 2.62 -4.88 3.98
C ILE A 218 1.99 -5.14 5.34
N ASN A 219 0.66 -5.13 5.41
CA ASN A 219 -0.04 -5.48 6.62
C ASN A 219 -0.03 -7.01 6.81
N LEU A 220 0.57 -7.47 7.91
CA LEU A 220 0.73 -8.89 8.20
C LEU A 220 -0.53 -9.46 8.88
N GLU A 221 -0.97 -10.63 8.41
CA GLU A 221 -1.90 -11.51 9.12
C GLU A 221 -1.19 -12.13 10.36
N GLU A 222 -2.00 -12.62 11.30
CA GLU A 222 -1.49 -13.14 12.57
C GLU A 222 -0.62 -14.40 12.36
N GLY A 223 0.59 -14.38 12.93
CA GLY A 223 1.54 -15.50 12.85
C GLY A 223 2.51 -15.45 11.67
N THR A 224 2.44 -14.42 10.82
CA THR A 224 3.41 -14.21 9.74
C THR A 224 4.76 -13.72 10.27
N ASP A 225 5.83 -14.31 9.75
CA ASP A 225 7.20 -13.95 10.08
C ASP A 225 7.63 -12.66 9.38
N VAL A 226 8.05 -11.68 10.18
CA VAL A 226 8.54 -10.39 9.71
C VAL A 226 9.93 -10.50 9.05
N GLU A 227 10.75 -11.48 9.45
CA GLU A 227 12.09 -11.70 8.91
C GLU A 227 12.06 -12.11 7.44
N TYR A 228 11.02 -12.83 7.03
CA TYR A 228 10.76 -13.18 5.61
C TYR A 228 10.84 -11.97 4.68
N TYR A 229 10.44 -10.79 5.15
CA TYR A 229 10.37 -9.58 4.32
C TYR A 229 11.70 -8.82 4.21
N GLN A 230 12.71 -9.16 5.00
CA GLN A 230 14.03 -8.50 4.96
C GLN A 230 14.69 -8.61 3.58
N LYS A 231 14.45 -9.71 2.86
CA LYS A 231 14.97 -9.96 1.50
C LYS A 231 14.48 -8.96 0.45
N PHE A 232 13.35 -8.29 0.67
CA PHE A 232 12.85 -7.24 -0.23
C PHE A 232 13.52 -5.87 0.01
N GLY A 233 14.49 -5.84 0.93
CA GLY A 233 15.23 -4.64 1.28
C GLY A 233 14.43 -3.66 2.13
N SER A 234 15.12 -2.58 2.53
CA SER A 234 14.59 -1.59 3.48
C SER A 234 13.36 -0.82 2.99
N ARG A 235 13.02 -0.87 1.70
CA ARG A 235 11.81 -0.21 1.15
C ARG A 235 10.51 -0.89 1.55
N VAL A 236 10.54 -2.19 1.84
CA VAL A 236 9.36 -2.95 2.30
C VAL A 236 9.31 -2.91 3.81
N LEU A 237 8.26 -2.30 4.34
CA LEU A 237 7.96 -2.28 5.75
C LEU A 237 6.79 -3.23 6.04
N PRO A 238 7.06 -4.44 6.55
CA PRO A 238 6.02 -5.25 7.17
C PRO A 238 5.50 -4.57 8.45
N THR A 239 4.19 -4.51 8.61
CA THR A 239 3.50 -3.91 9.76
C THR A 239 2.40 -4.82 10.27
N TYR A 240 2.23 -4.90 11.59
CA TYR A 240 1.13 -5.63 12.22
C TYR A 240 -0.12 -4.76 12.39
N THR A 241 0.03 -3.44 12.34
CA THR A 241 -1.06 -2.49 12.56
C THR A 241 -0.91 -1.26 11.66
N SER A 242 -2.04 -0.64 11.35
CA SER A 242 -2.04 0.68 10.68
C SER A 242 -1.36 1.76 11.52
N PHE A 243 -1.27 1.59 12.85
CA PHE A 243 -0.50 2.48 13.72
C PHE A 243 0.99 2.49 13.35
N GLN A 244 1.58 1.33 13.07
CA GLN A 244 2.98 1.24 12.66
C GLN A 244 3.22 1.90 11.31
N SER A 245 2.33 1.67 10.34
CA SER A 245 2.36 2.37 9.05
C SER A 245 2.24 3.89 9.23
N ALA A 246 1.38 4.36 10.13
CA ALA A 246 1.18 5.78 10.40
C ALA A 246 2.43 6.43 11.02
N ILE A 247 3.14 5.74 11.92
CA ILE A 247 4.39 6.25 12.52
C ILE A 247 5.44 6.47 11.42
N ASP A 248 5.59 5.52 10.50
CA ASP A 248 6.53 5.66 9.38
C ASP A 248 6.09 6.76 8.39
N CYS A 249 4.79 6.91 8.16
CA CYS A 249 4.25 8.04 7.38
C CYS A 249 4.57 9.38 8.04
N PHE A 250 4.47 9.50 9.37
CA PHE A 250 4.86 10.70 10.11
C PHE A 250 6.36 10.97 9.98
N LYS A 251 7.20 9.95 10.17
CA LYS A 251 8.66 10.05 9.98
C LYS A 251 9.06 10.53 8.58
N LYS A 252 8.23 10.22 7.56
CA LYS A 252 8.43 10.64 6.16
C LYS A 252 7.69 11.92 5.79
N ASP A 253 7.22 12.70 6.78
CA ASP A 253 6.48 13.95 6.61
C ASP A 253 5.21 13.80 5.74
N LYS A 254 4.57 12.63 5.74
CA LYS A 254 3.35 12.35 4.96
C LYS A 254 2.06 12.62 5.72
N ILE A 255 2.11 12.55 7.04
CA ILE A 255 1.02 12.94 7.93
C ILE A 255 1.56 13.79 9.07
N THR A 256 0.72 14.64 9.65
CA THR A 256 1.13 15.45 10.81
C THR A 256 1.12 14.62 12.10
N LEU A 257 1.80 15.09 13.14
CA LEU A 257 1.73 14.49 14.48
C LEU A 257 0.28 14.43 14.99
N ARG A 258 -0.53 15.47 14.68
CA ARG A 258 -1.95 15.51 15.03
C ARG A 258 -2.70 14.36 14.37
N ASP A 259 -2.42 14.07 13.11
CA ASP A 259 -3.08 13.02 12.36
C ASP A 259 -2.65 11.62 12.83
N LEU A 260 -1.36 11.45 13.14
CA LEU A 260 -0.84 10.24 13.77
C LEU A 260 -1.56 9.93 15.10
N VAL A 261 -1.75 10.95 15.95
CA VAL A 261 -2.52 10.79 17.21
C VAL A 261 -3.96 10.39 16.93
N LYS A 262 -4.61 10.96 15.91
CA LYS A 262 -5.99 10.56 15.52
C LYS A 262 -6.06 9.09 15.11
N VAL A 263 -5.09 8.58 14.35
CA VAL A 263 -5.04 7.16 13.96
C VAL A 263 -4.97 6.28 15.21
N GLY A 264 -4.11 6.63 16.18
CA GLY A 264 -4.02 5.90 17.45
C GLY A 264 -5.32 5.95 18.27
N GLN A 265 -5.98 7.12 18.32
CA GLN A 265 -7.26 7.28 19.02
C GLN A 265 -8.38 6.47 18.37
N ASP A 266 -8.47 6.48 17.03
CA ASP A 266 -9.44 5.68 16.29
C ASP A 266 -9.25 4.18 16.57
N LEU A 267 -8.01 3.70 16.54
CA LEU A 267 -7.68 2.33 16.91
C LEU A 267 -8.12 1.97 18.34
N ARG A 268 -7.85 2.86 19.31
CA ARG A 268 -8.24 2.66 20.71
C ARG A 268 -9.76 2.64 20.87
N ASP A 269 -10.43 3.64 20.31
CA ASP A 269 -11.84 3.92 20.57
C ASP A 269 -12.76 2.96 19.81
N ASN A 270 -12.36 2.50 18.62
CA ASN A 270 -13.21 1.69 17.72
C ASN A 270 -12.74 0.24 17.54
N TYR A 271 -11.49 -0.09 17.88
CA TYR A 271 -10.88 -1.39 17.54
C TYR A 271 -10.19 -2.10 18.71
N LEU A 272 -10.47 -1.70 19.96
CA LEU A 272 -9.91 -2.31 21.18
C LEU A 272 -8.37 -2.31 21.20
N PHE A 273 -7.74 -1.35 20.52
CA PHE A 273 -6.29 -1.21 20.53
C PHE A 273 -5.85 -0.64 21.88
N SER A 274 -5.33 -1.52 22.74
CA SER A 274 -4.94 -1.16 24.10
C SER A 274 -3.62 -0.37 24.14
N LYS A 275 -3.32 0.22 25.31
CA LYS A 275 -2.02 0.89 25.53
C LYS A 275 -0.87 -0.09 25.33
N GLU A 276 -1.00 -1.30 25.85
CA GLU A 276 -0.01 -2.36 25.72
C GLU A 276 0.22 -2.74 24.25
N ALA A 277 -0.82 -2.75 23.43
CA ALA A 277 -0.70 -3.00 21.98
C ALA A 277 0.03 -1.86 21.25
N ALA A 278 -0.22 -0.61 21.62
CA ALA A 278 0.50 0.56 21.10
C ALA A 278 1.97 0.55 21.52
N GLU A 279 2.26 0.25 22.79
CA GLU A 279 3.61 0.12 23.34
C GLU A 279 4.38 -1.01 22.65
N LYS A 280 3.76 -2.18 22.47
CA LYS A 280 4.33 -3.29 21.70
C LYS A 280 4.65 -2.88 20.27
N SER A 281 3.77 -2.11 19.63
CA SER A 281 3.98 -1.61 18.27
C SER A 281 5.20 -0.67 18.18
N LEU A 282 5.42 0.18 19.19
CA LEU A 282 6.58 1.07 19.28
C LEU A 282 7.88 0.30 19.55
N LEU A 283 7.85 -0.64 20.49
CA LEU A 283 9.00 -1.51 20.80
C LEU A 283 9.42 -2.33 19.59
N ASP A 284 8.47 -2.91 18.86
CA ASP A 284 8.75 -3.65 17.63
C ASP A 284 9.42 -2.76 16.56
N LEU A 285 8.89 -1.56 16.31
CA LEU A 285 9.50 -0.63 15.35
C LEU A 285 10.88 -0.16 15.77
N ALA A 286 11.11 0.07 17.07
CA ALA A 286 12.43 0.46 17.59
C ALA A 286 13.44 -0.69 17.46
N THR A 287 13.02 -1.93 17.79
CA THR A 287 13.86 -3.13 17.66
C THR A 287 14.27 -3.37 16.21
N ARG A 288 13.37 -3.14 15.26
CA ARG A 288 13.63 -3.23 13.81
C ARG A 288 14.31 -1.98 13.23
N GLN A 289 14.72 -1.02 14.07
CA GLN A 289 15.37 0.24 13.67
C GLN A 289 14.55 1.11 12.70
N VAL A 290 13.23 0.92 12.67
CA VAL A 290 12.30 1.73 11.88
C VAL A 290 11.97 3.02 12.62
N LEU A 291 11.72 2.92 13.93
CA LEU A 291 11.53 4.05 14.84
C LEU A 291 12.89 4.48 15.40
N ASP A 292 13.39 5.63 14.95
CA ASP A 292 14.61 6.23 15.50
C ASP A 292 14.32 7.10 16.73
N GLN A 293 15.40 7.48 17.42
CA GLN A 293 15.32 8.26 18.66
C GLN A 293 14.68 9.64 18.45
N ASN A 294 14.86 10.27 17.28
CA ASN A 294 14.29 11.58 16.96
C ASN A 294 12.77 11.50 16.82
N THR A 295 12.31 10.54 16.04
CA THR A 295 10.89 10.25 15.83
C THR A 295 10.23 9.86 17.15
N TYR A 296 10.88 9.00 17.95
CA TYR A 296 10.41 8.61 19.27
C TYR A 296 10.22 9.82 20.20
N LYS A 297 11.23 10.68 20.32
CA LYS A 297 11.16 11.91 21.13
C LYS A 297 10.05 12.86 20.67
N ALA A 298 9.76 12.89 19.37
CA ALA A 298 8.70 13.71 18.81
C ALA A 298 7.29 13.18 19.10
N VAL A 299 7.06 11.87 19.03
CA VAL A 299 5.71 11.29 19.10
C VAL A 299 5.27 10.92 20.52
N VAL A 300 6.19 10.42 21.35
CA VAL A 300 5.86 9.84 22.67
C VAL A 300 5.19 10.81 23.63
N PRO A 301 5.62 12.08 23.76
CA PRO A 301 4.93 13.04 24.63
C PRO A 301 3.46 13.24 24.25
N SER A 302 3.17 13.26 22.94
CA SER A 302 1.79 13.39 22.45
C SER A 302 0.98 12.11 22.65
N PHE A 303 1.61 10.94 22.55
CA PHE A 303 0.95 9.67 22.82
C PHE A 303 0.61 9.48 24.31
N LYS A 304 1.50 9.88 25.23
CA LYS A 304 1.23 9.91 26.67
C LYS A 304 0.05 10.84 26.99
N LYS A 305 0.13 12.08 26.52
CA LYS A 305 -0.94 13.08 26.67
C LYS A 305 -2.29 12.63 26.09
N ALA A 306 -2.29 11.90 24.98
CA ALA A 306 -3.50 11.38 24.35
C ALA A 306 -3.99 10.06 24.98
N GLU A 307 -3.30 9.57 26.02
CA GLU A 307 -3.56 8.29 26.69
C GLU A 307 -3.53 7.09 25.72
N LEU A 308 -2.65 7.12 24.73
CA LEU A 308 -2.41 6.01 23.80
C LEU A 308 -1.39 5.01 24.32
N ILE A 309 -0.51 5.45 25.22
CA ILE A 309 0.50 4.64 25.91
C ILE A 309 0.52 5.03 27.38
N SER A 310 1.21 4.25 28.20
CA SER A 310 1.38 4.52 29.63
C SER A 310 2.35 5.68 29.88
N GLU A 311 2.12 6.44 30.94
CA GLU A 311 3.02 7.53 31.36
C GLU A 311 4.44 7.02 31.68
N LEU A 312 4.54 5.78 32.16
CA LEU A 312 5.80 5.13 32.50
C LEU A 312 6.47 4.41 31.31
N PHE A 313 5.84 4.40 30.14
CA PHE A 313 6.42 3.74 28.98
C PHE A 313 7.67 4.50 28.52
N GLU A 314 8.78 3.78 28.44
CA GLU A 314 10.06 4.25 27.93
C GLU A 314 10.72 3.14 27.09
N ILE A 315 11.46 3.53 26.06
CA ILE A 315 12.29 2.62 25.27
C ILE A 315 13.74 2.98 25.54
N GLU A 316 14.52 2.01 25.99
CA GLU A 316 15.97 2.13 26.05
C GLU A 316 16.53 1.96 24.64
N TYR A 317 16.89 3.07 24.00
CA TYR A 317 17.76 3.03 22.84
C TYR A 317 19.17 2.74 23.34
N SER A 318 19.79 1.66 22.86
CA SER A 318 21.22 1.46 23.11
C SER A 318 21.97 2.68 22.58
N ALA A 319 22.90 3.22 23.39
CA ALA A 319 23.76 4.32 22.96
C ALA A 319 24.50 3.88 21.69
N ASP A 320 24.23 4.59 20.59
CA ASP A 320 24.70 4.42 19.21
C ASP A 320 25.73 3.32 18.92
N PRO A 321 25.49 2.41 17.97
CA PRO A 321 26.57 1.93 17.14
C PRO A 321 26.88 3.00 16.09
N VAL A 322 28.02 3.69 16.25
CA VAL A 322 28.78 4.44 15.24
C VAL A 322 27.95 5.39 14.38
N PHE A 323 28.18 6.70 14.57
CA PHE A 323 27.96 7.71 13.53
C PHE A 323 28.48 7.21 12.17
N VAL A 324 27.60 6.63 11.36
CA VAL A 324 27.71 6.75 9.92
C VAL A 324 27.14 8.13 9.67
N GLU A 325 28.03 9.08 9.38
CA GLU A 325 27.66 10.43 9.00
C GLU A 325 26.38 10.42 8.16
N GLU A 326 25.41 11.26 8.52
CA GLU A 326 24.32 11.71 7.66
C GLU A 326 24.86 12.53 6.46
N ASN A 327 25.99 12.11 5.89
CA ASN A 327 26.44 12.54 4.59
C ASN A 327 25.79 11.61 3.57
N GLN A 328 24.68 12.06 3.00
CA GLN A 328 24.21 11.61 1.70
C GLN A 328 24.19 10.07 1.55
N ARG A 329 23.48 9.37 2.45
CA ARG A 329 22.83 8.14 1.97
C ARG A 329 21.78 8.62 0.97
N GLU A 330 22.20 8.77 -0.29
CA GLU A 330 21.31 8.54 -1.41
C GLU A 330 20.43 7.36 -0.98
N GLU A 331 19.12 7.57 -0.86
CA GLU A 331 18.13 6.51 -0.58
C GLU A 331 18.13 5.40 -1.66
N ASP A 332 19.15 5.36 -2.53
CA ASP A 332 19.24 4.66 -3.80
C ASP A 332 20.41 3.64 -3.89
N LYS A 333 21.15 3.32 -2.82
CA LYS A 333 22.34 2.43 -2.93
C LYS A 333 22.28 1.03 -2.31
N GLU A 334 21.30 0.70 -1.48
CA GLU A 334 21.00 -0.71 -1.17
C GLU A 334 19.77 -1.15 -1.96
N VAL A 335 19.91 -1.18 -3.28
CA VAL A 335 19.00 -1.98 -4.10
C VAL A 335 19.40 -3.42 -3.86
N PHE A 336 18.73 -4.08 -2.91
CA PHE A 336 18.77 -5.53 -2.82
C PHE A 336 18.27 -6.07 -4.17
N GLU A 337 19.15 -6.73 -4.91
CA GLU A 337 18.77 -7.46 -6.10
C GLU A 337 17.97 -8.69 -5.63
N ILE A 338 16.64 -8.60 -5.70
CA ILE A 338 15.74 -9.66 -5.26
C ILE A 338 15.92 -10.85 -6.21
N ASP A 339 16.25 -12.03 -5.69
CA ASP A 339 16.30 -13.24 -6.50
C ASP A 339 14.88 -13.78 -6.69
N TYR A 340 14.18 -13.26 -7.70
CA TYR A 340 12.81 -13.65 -8.03
C TYR A 340 12.62 -15.15 -8.34
N PHE A 341 13.70 -15.92 -8.55
CA PHE A 341 13.61 -17.35 -8.83
C PHE A 341 13.80 -18.22 -7.59
N ASN A 342 14.58 -17.77 -6.61
CA ASN A 342 14.96 -18.58 -5.45
C ASN A 342 14.45 -18.05 -4.12
N ASP A 343 14.20 -16.74 -4.01
CA ASP A 343 13.70 -16.13 -2.79
C ASP A 343 12.21 -16.39 -2.56
N TYR A 344 11.54 -17.11 -3.48
CA TYR A 344 10.12 -17.44 -3.39
C TYR A 344 9.88 -18.94 -3.13
N ARG A 345 9.27 -19.27 -1.98
CA ARG A 345 8.74 -20.60 -1.66
C ARG A 345 7.39 -20.51 -0.96
#